data_AF-A0A415PCS5-F1
#
_entry.id   AF-A0A415PCS5-F1
#
_cell.length_a   1.000
_cell.length_b   1.000
_cell.length_c   1.000
_cell.angle_alpha   90.00
_cell.angle_beta   90.00
_cell.angle_gamma   90.00
#
_symmetry.space_group_name_H-M   'P 1'
#
loop_
_entity.id
_entity.type
_entity.pdbx_description
1 polymer ?
#
loop_
_entity_poly.entity_id
_entity_poly.type
_entity_poly.pdbx_seq_one_letter_code
_entity_poly.pdbx_strand_id
1 'polypeptide(L)'
;MKSYLMNKNKIVAFIEFNEQSSSIDKIYKIENIDYAPLSLFNAYHDRSKNLVKELNAWFKGRGIPSWRKDVEKLIRNLGIHRTDELLNKAYALSLSDQYWLKEANSNLTWKDINFFEHDFEYKAFFDASINDSTLKNPNLKTPNNTTDGMLQKA
;
A
#
# COMPACT_ATOMS: atom_id res chain seq x y z
N MET A 1 -10.95 8.21 -5.60
CA MET A 1 -10.05 8.33 -6.76
C MET A 1 -10.16 7.11 -7.65
N LYS A 2 -10.27 7.29 -8.97
CA LYS A 2 -10.26 6.18 -9.93
C LYS A 2 -8.82 5.78 -10.25
N SER A 3 -8.52 4.50 -10.09
CA SER A 3 -7.15 3.97 -10.23
C SER A 3 -7.16 2.57 -10.83
N TYR A 4 -6.04 2.17 -11.39
CA TYR A 4 -5.76 0.80 -11.80
C TYR A 4 -4.93 0.11 -10.72
N LEU A 5 -5.39 -1.06 -10.29
CA LEU A 5 -4.54 -2.03 -9.60
C LEU A 5 -3.66 -2.69 -10.65
N MET A 6 -2.35 -2.55 -10.47
CA MET A 6 -1.34 -3.02 -11.40
C MET A 6 -0.54 -4.15 -10.77
N ASN A 7 -0.07 -5.10 -11.59
CA ASN A 7 1.00 -6.05 -11.26
C ASN A 7 2.13 -5.83 -12.26
N LYS A 8 3.23 -5.21 -11.83
CA LYS A 8 4.22 -4.58 -12.72
C LYS A 8 3.53 -3.73 -13.80
N ASN A 9 3.57 -4.18 -15.06
CA ASN A 9 3.01 -3.51 -16.23
C ASN A 9 1.63 -4.03 -16.64
N LYS A 10 1.08 -5.03 -15.93
CA LYS A 10 -0.22 -5.64 -16.23
C LYS A 10 -1.31 -4.97 -15.40
N ILE A 11 -2.38 -4.54 -16.07
CA ILE A 11 -3.58 -4.04 -15.40
C ILE A 11 -4.33 -5.24 -14.85
N VAL A 12 -4.50 -5.32 -13.53
CA VAL A 12 -5.29 -6.37 -12.88
C VAL A 12 -6.76 -5.97 -12.86
N ALA A 13 -7.06 -4.79 -12.33
CA ALA A 13 -8.42 -4.30 -12.17
C ALA A 13 -8.48 -2.77 -12.20
N PHE A 14 -9.60 -2.23 -12.69
CA PHE A 14 -9.96 -0.84 -12.55
C PHE A 14 -10.86 -0.65 -11.33
N ILE A 15 -10.46 0.22 -10.41
CA ILE A 15 -11.03 0.35 -9.07
C ILE A 15 -11.29 1.81 -8.68
N GLU A 16 -12.10 1.99 -7.64
CA GLU A 16 -12.23 3.25 -6.91
C GLU A 16 -11.56 3.11 -5.55
N PHE A 17 -10.46 3.83 -5.34
CA PHE A 17 -9.77 3.92 -4.06
C PHE A 17 -10.21 5.19 -3.32
N ASN A 18 -10.57 5.05 -2.05
CA ASN A 18 -10.95 6.13 -1.17
C ASN A 18 -9.80 6.44 -0.21
N GLU A 19 -9.21 7.62 -0.37
CA GLU A 19 -8.05 8.04 0.42
C GLU A 19 -8.40 8.33 1.88
N GLN A 20 -9.61 8.82 2.16
CA GLN A 20 -10.04 9.14 3.53
C GLN A 20 -10.21 7.88 4.38
N SER A 21 -10.79 6.84 3.80
CA SER A 21 -10.97 5.55 4.47
C SER A 21 -9.79 4.60 4.28
N SER A 22 -8.87 4.92 3.36
CA SER A 22 -7.77 4.04 2.90
C SER A 22 -8.30 2.67 2.47
N SER A 23 -9.39 2.67 1.70
CA SER A 23 -10.10 1.47 1.24
C SER A 23 -10.44 1.50 -0.23
N ILE A 24 -10.72 0.34 -0.79
CA ILE A 24 -11.23 0.19 -2.15
C ILE A 24 -12.76 0.13 -2.05
N ASP A 25 -13.45 1.12 -2.62
CA ASP A 25 -14.90 1.23 -2.51
C ASP A 25 -15.62 0.44 -3.60
N LYS A 26 -15.02 0.39 -4.80
CA LYS A 26 -15.61 -0.30 -5.96
C LYS A 26 -14.55 -0.94 -6.84
N ILE A 27 -14.92 -2.06 -7.46
CA ILE A 27 -14.19 -2.67 -8.58
C ILE A 27 -15.08 -2.48 -9.81
N TYR A 28 -14.63 -1.67 -10.75
CA TYR A 28 -15.37 -1.38 -11.98
C TYR A 28 -15.20 -2.49 -13.01
N LYS A 29 -13.98 -3.02 -13.14
CA LYS A 29 -13.64 -4.06 -14.10
C LYS A 29 -12.41 -4.83 -13.65
N ILE A 30 -12.40 -6.14 -13.88
CA ILE A 30 -11.21 -6.99 -13.75
C ILE A 30 -10.73 -7.29 -15.17
N GLU A 31 -9.48 -6.96 -15.47
CA GLU A 31 -8.88 -7.10 -16.81
C GLU A 31 -8.05 -8.37 -16.93
N ASN A 32 -7.25 -8.71 -15.91
CA ASN A 32 -6.35 -9.86 -15.92
C ASN A 32 -6.37 -10.56 -14.54
N ILE A 33 -7.27 -11.54 -14.37
CA ILE A 33 -7.43 -12.23 -13.08
C ILE A 33 -6.23 -13.12 -12.73
N ASP A 34 -5.52 -13.68 -13.72
CA ASP A 34 -4.35 -14.54 -13.50
C ASP A 34 -3.16 -13.78 -12.88
N TYR A 35 -3.17 -12.45 -12.97
CA TYR A 35 -2.18 -11.56 -12.36
C TYR A 35 -2.67 -10.94 -11.05
N ALA A 36 -3.85 -11.32 -10.59
CA ALA A 36 -4.44 -10.78 -9.37
C ALA A 36 -3.80 -11.36 -8.11
N PRO A 37 -3.89 -10.65 -6.97
CA PRO A 37 -3.58 -11.23 -5.68
C PRO A 37 -4.40 -12.50 -5.44
N LEU A 38 -3.82 -13.48 -4.76
CA LEU A 38 -4.45 -14.78 -4.53
C LEU A 38 -5.84 -14.66 -3.88
N SER A 39 -6.03 -13.69 -2.97
CA SER A 39 -7.34 -13.45 -2.35
C SER A 39 -8.41 -13.05 -3.38
N LEU A 40 -8.07 -12.16 -4.31
CA LEU A 40 -8.97 -11.73 -5.37
C LEU A 40 -9.19 -12.85 -6.39
N PHE A 41 -8.13 -13.58 -6.75
CA PHE A 41 -8.22 -14.75 -7.64
C PHE A 41 -9.20 -15.79 -7.08
N ASN A 42 -9.06 -16.16 -5.80
CA ASN A 42 -9.95 -17.13 -5.16
C ASN A 42 -11.39 -16.60 -5.08
N ALA A 43 -11.56 -15.34 -4.67
CA ALA A 43 -12.87 -14.71 -4.56
C ALA A 43 -13.58 -14.56 -5.92
N TYR A 44 -12.83 -14.43 -7.02
CA TYR A 44 -13.38 -14.38 -8.37
C TYR A 44 -14.01 -15.70 -8.80
N HIS A 45 -13.46 -16.83 -8.34
CA HIS A 45 -13.95 -18.17 -8.66
C HIS A 45 -14.98 -18.71 -7.66
N ASP A 46 -15.17 -18.02 -6.53
CA ASP A 46 -16.15 -18.37 -5.51
C ASP A 46 -17.26 -17.31 -5.44
N ARG A 47 -18.43 -17.64 -5.99
CA ARG A 47 -19.60 -16.73 -6.03
C ARG A 47 -20.15 -16.36 -4.65
N SER A 48 -19.79 -17.08 -3.58
CA SER A 48 -20.18 -16.73 -2.22
C SER A 48 -19.38 -15.56 -1.65
N LYS A 49 -18.24 -15.22 -2.27
CA LYS A 49 -17.30 -14.21 -1.81
C LYS A 49 -17.62 -12.83 -2.36
N ASN A 50 -17.33 -11.81 -1.57
CA ASN A 50 -17.41 -10.43 -2.00
C ASN A 50 -16.02 -9.94 -2.45
N LEU A 51 -15.86 -9.65 -3.74
CA LEU A 51 -14.58 -9.26 -4.34
C LEU A 51 -13.97 -8.00 -3.68
N VAL A 52 -14.79 -6.98 -3.42
CA VAL A 52 -14.32 -5.73 -2.80
C VAL A 52 -13.81 -6.00 -1.39
N LYS A 53 -14.52 -6.83 -0.61
CA LYS A 53 -14.11 -7.21 0.74
C LYS A 53 -12.78 -7.96 0.75
N GLU A 54 -12.64 -8.97 -0.11
CA GLU A 54 -11.44 -9.82 -0.19
C GLU A 54 -10.23 -9.05 -0.72
N LEU A 55 -10.45 -8.11 -1.66
CA LEU A 55 -9.39 -7.22 -2.14
C LEU A 55 -8.95 -6.22 -1.06
N ASN A 56 -9.89 -5.63 -0.31
CA ASN A 56 -9.54 -4.77 0.83
C ASN A 56 -8.79 -5.52 1.92
N ALA A 57 -9.18 -6.76 2.22
CA ALA A 57 -8.49 -7.57 3.23
C ALA A 57 -7.02 -7.80 2.84
N TRP A 58 -6.77 -8.17 1.58
CA TRP A 58 -5.41 -8.28 1.06
C TRP A 58 -4.66 -6.94 1.07
N PHE A 59 -5.29 -5.87 0.57
CA PHE A 59 -4.64 -4.56 0.48
C PHE A 59 -4.22 -4.05 1.86
N LYS A 60 -5.09 -4.20 2.86
CA LYS A 60 -4.79 -3.85 4.27
C LYS A 60 -3.74 -4.77 4.88
N GLY A 61 -3.73 -6.05 4.51
CA GLY A 61 -2.73 -7.01 4.95
C GLY A 61 -1.29 -6.69 4.51
N ARG A 62 -1.11 -5.76 3.56
CA ARG A 62 0.21 -5.24 3.19
C ARG A 62 0.72 -4.18 4.17
N GLY A 63 -0.14 -3.60 5.00
CA GLY A 63 0.19 -2.44 5.82
C GLY A 63 0.89 -2.82 7.12
N ILE A 64 1.39 -1.79 7.81
CA ILE A 64 2.01 -1.97 9.12
C ILE A 64 0.95 -2.54 10.10
N PRO A 65 1.22 -3.69 10.74
CA PRO A 65 0.26 -4.31 11.63
C PRO A 65 0.02 -3.46 12.88
N SER A 66 -1.21 -3.49 13.38
CA SER A 66 -1.61 -2.72 14.58
C SER A 66 -0.95 -3.21 15.86
N TRP A 67 -0.51 -4.47 15.91
CA TRP A 67 0.21 -5.04 17.06
C TRP A 67 1.72 -4.75 17.04
N ARG A 68 2.23 -3.98 16.06
CA ARG A 68 3.63 -3.58 16.05
C ARG A 68 3.93 -2.77 17.32
N LYS A 69 5.01 -3.15 18.00
CA LYS A 69 5.53 -2.39 19.14
C LYS A 69 5.81 -0.95 18.72
N ASP A 70 5.38 0.00 19.55
CA ASP A 70 5.57 1.44 19.35
C ASP A 70 4.90 2.03 18.08
N VAL A 71 3.89 1.35 17.54
CA VAL A 71 3.16 1.84 16.35
C VAL A 71 2.48 3.19 16.58
N GLU A 72 1.94 3.44 17.77
CA GLU A 72 1.32 4.72 18.12
C GLU A 72 2.33 5.87 18.11
N LYS A 73 3.55 5.60 18.63
CA LYS A 73 4.66 6.55 18.58
C LYS A 73 5.05 6.86 17.13
N LEU A 74 5.18 5.83 16.30
CA LEU A 74 5.49 6.00 14.88
C LEU A 74 4.45 6.86 14.15
N ILE A 75 3.16 6.51 14.28
CA ILE A 75 2.03 7.23 13.66
C ILE A 75 2.06 8.71 14.07
N ARG A 76 2.17 8.97 15.38
CA ARG A 76 2.26 10.32 15.93
C ARG A 76 3.46 11.10 15.39
N ASN A 77 4.62 10.46 15.31
CA ASN A 77 5.85 11.11 14.84
C ASN A 77 5.85 11.38 13.33
N LEU A 78 5.17 10.53 12.55
CA LEU A 78 4.94 10.75 11.12
C LEU A 78 3.82 11.76 10.83
N GLY A 79 3.05 12.17 11.84
CA GLY A 79 1.96 13.14 11.69
C GLY A 79 0.75 12.57 10.94
N ILE A 80 0.54 11.25 11.01
CA ILE A 80 -0.63 10.55 10.46
C ILE A 80 -1.54 10.09 11.60
N HIS A 81 -2.78 9.71 11.31
CA HIS A 81 -3.72 9.26 12.36
C HIS A 81 -3.87 7.74 12.40
N ARG A 82 -3.80 7.07 11.25
CA ARG A 82 -3.94 5.61 11.12
C ARG A 82 -2.83 5.01 10.27
N THR A 83 -2.42 3.78 10.58
CA THR A 83 -1.40 3.07 9.79
C THR A 83 -1.82 2.84 8.34
N ASP A 84 -3.10 2.65 8.08
CA ASP A 84 -3.60 2.39 6.72
C ASP A 84 -3.53 3.61 5.81
N GLU A 85 -3.39 4.82 6.36
CA GLU A 85 -3.08 6.02 5.57
C GLU A 85 -1.73 5.91 4.84
N LEU A 86 -0.81 5.08 5.35
CA LEU A 86 0.48 4.82 4.71
C LEU A 86 0.34 3.88 3.50
N LEU A 87 -0.68 3.02 3.46
CA LEU A 87 -0.81 1.98 2.42
C LEU A 87 -0.83 2.52 1.01
N ASN A 88 -1.42 3.70 0.79
CA ASN A 88 -1.46 4.33 -0.53
C ASN A 88 -0.37 5.39 -0.74
N LYS A 89 0.54 5.57 0.23
CA LYS A 89 1.74 6.38 0.01
C LYS A 89 2.69 5.62 -0.89
N ALA A 90 3.48 6.34 -1.67
CA ALA A 90 4.39 5.76 -2.66
C ALA A 90 3.70 4.75 -3.61
N TYR A 91 2.49 5.10 -4.10
CA TYR A 91 1.72 4.27 -5.04
C TYR A 91 1.36 2.87 -4.52
N ALA A 92 1.34 2.68 -3.20
CA ALA A 92 1.16 1.38 -2.57
C ALA A 92 2.20 0.33 -3.01
N LEU A 93 3.42 0.77 -3.34
CA LEU A 93 4.53 -0.12 -3.69
C LEU A 93 5.06 -0.85 -2.47
N SER A 94 5.47 -2.10 -2.68
CA SER A 94 6.13 -2.96 -1.69
C SER A 94 7.42 -3.57 -2.24
N LEU A 95 8.28 -4.06 -1.35
CA LEU A 95 9.42 -4.93 -1.67
C LEU A 95 9.06 -6.43 -1.59
N SER A 96 7.91 -6.79 -1.02
CA SER A 96 7.45 -8.19 -0.91
C SER A 96 6.62 -8.66 -2.10
N ASP A 97 6.12 -7.73 -2.92
CA ASP A 97 5.28 -8.02 -4.08
C ASP A 97 5.46 -6.97 -5.18
N GLN A 98 4.73 -7.15 -6.29
CA GLN A 98 4.87 -6.33 -7.50
C GLN A 98 3.60 -5.49 -7.77
N TYR A 99 2.75 -5.32 -6.76
CA TYR A 99 1.49 -4.61 -6.90
C TYR A 99 1.63 -3.13 -6.58
N TRP A 100 0.89 -2.31 -7.31
CA TRP A 100 0.82 -0.87 -7.09
C TRP A 100 -0.50 -0.28 -7.59
N LEU A 101 -0.84 0.91 -7.08
CA LEU A 101 -1.99 1.69 -7.51
C LEU A 101 -1.54 2.81 -8.45
N LYS A 102 -2.01 2.75 -9.68
CA LYS A 102 -1.79 3.77 -10.71
C LYS A 102 -3.05 4.61 -10.86
N GLU A 103 -2.99 5.90 -10.59
CA GLU A 103 -4.12 6.80 -10.88
C GLU A 103 -4.50 6.74 -12.36
N ALA A 104 -5.79 6.81 -12.68
CA ALA A 104 -6.27 6.61 -14.04
C ALA A 104 -5.67 7.60 -15.06
N ASN A 105 -5.34 8.81 -14.61
CA ASN A 105 -4.78 9.88 -15.44
C ASN A 105 -3.25 9.95 -15.38
N SER A 106 -2.59 9.03 -14.68
CA SER A 106 -1.13 9.03 -14.54
C SER A 106 -0.44 8.35 -15.72
N ASN A 107 0.66 8.95 -16.18
CA ASN A 107 1.53 8.35 -17.20
C ASN A 107 2.66 7.50 -16.61
N LEU A 108 2.72 7.36 -15.28
CA LEU A 108 3.76 6.56 -14.62
C LEU A 108 3.74 5.10 -15.08
N THR A 109 4.92 4.52 -15.17
CA THR A 109 5.12 3.10 -15.45
C THR A 109 5.84 2.42 -14.29
N TRP A 110 5.80 1.09 -14.24
CA TRP A 110 6.53 0.33 -13.22
C TRP A 110 8.03 0.65 -13.20
N LYS A 111 8.61 0.83 -14.39
CA LYS A 111 10.04 1.14 -14.55
C LYS A 111 10.42 2.46 -13.88
N ASP A 112 9.49 3.39 -13.70
CA ASP A 112 9.80 4.72 -13.17
C ASP A 112 9.82 4.79 -11.65
N ILE A 113 9.16 3.84 -10.97
CA ILE A 113 8.80 3.99 -9.55
C ILE A 113 9.20 2.82 -8.65
N ASN A 114 9.51 1.65 -9.21
CA ASN A 114 9.64 0.42 -8.41
C ASN A 114 10.85 0.44 -7.46
N PHE A 115 10.67 -0.07 -6.24
CA PHE A 115 11.76 -0.12 -5.23
C PHE A 115 12.81 -1.21 -5.48
N PHE A 116 12.62 -2.09 -6.47
CA PHE A 116 13.60 -3.14 -6.79
C PHE A 116 14.78 -2.59 -7.59
N GLU A 117 14.55 -1.55 -8.40
CA GLU A 117 15.52 -0.93 -9.29
C GLU A 117 15.83 0.53 -8.92
N HIS A 118 15.09 1.10 -7.97
CA HIS A 118 15.25 2.49 -7.55
C HIS A 118 15.42 2.62 -6.04
N ASP A 119 16.30 3.56 -5.65
CA ASP A 119 16.48 3.94 -4.26
C ASP A 119 15.20 4.56 -3.67
N PHE A 120 15.10 4.42 -2.36
CA PHE A 120 13.99 4.92 -1.57
C PHE A 120 14.46 5.59 -0.29
N GLU A 121 13.61 6.46 0.23
CA GLU A 121 13.92 7.18 1.45
C GLU A 121 13.64 6.28 2.66
N TYR A 122 14.50 6.34 3.66
CA TYR A 122 14.28 5.62 4.92
C TYR A 122 14.44 6.52 6.15
N LYS A 123 15.11 7.67 6.00
CA LYS A 123 15.49 8.54 7.13
C LYS A 123 14.30 9.01 7.96
N ALA A 124 13.23 9.47 7.31
CA ALA A 124 12.04 9.91 8.02
C ALA A 124 11.39 8.78 8.83
N PHE A 125 11.33 7.58 8.27
CA PHE A 125 10.74 6.43 8.93
C PHE A 125 11.60 5.93 10.11
N PHE A 126 12.92 5.99 9.95
CA PHE A 126 13.90 5.69 10.99
C PHE A 126 13.82 6.70 12.15
N ASP A 127 13.88 8.00 11.84
CA ASP A 127 13.81 9.08 12.82
C ASP A 127 12.49 9.02 13.60
N ALA A 128 11.36 8.76 12.92
CA ALA A 128 10.06 8.62 13.56
C ALA A 128 9.94 7.36 14.43
N SER A 129 10.70 6.31 14.13
CA SER A 129 10.70 5.07 14.93
C SER A 129 11.53 5.21 16.22
N ILE A 130 12.57 6.03 16.21
CA ILE A 130 13.55 6.10 17.32
C ILE A 130 13.32 7.33 18.21
N ASN A 131 13.11 8.50 17.62
CA ASN A 131 13.02 9.76 18.34
C ASN A 131 11.60 10.01 18.87
N ASP A 132 11.41 10.96 19.79
CA ASP A 132 10.11 11.34 20.37
C ASP A 132 9.56 12.68 19.84
N SER A 133 9.96 13.06 18.62
CA SER A 133 9.54 14.30 17.97
C SER A 133 8.74 14.06 16.69
N THR A 134 7.71 14.88 16.49
CA THR A 134 6.96 14.90 15.24
C THR A 134 7.80 15.51 14.12
N LEU A 135 7.87 14.80 13.00
CA LEU A 135 8.56 15.25 11.80
C LEU A 135 7.70 16.24 11.03
N LYS A 136 8.31 17.30 10.51
CA LYS A 136 7.66 18.23 9.58
C LYS A 136 7.75 17.67 8.17
N ASN A 137 6.61 17.40 7.53
CA ASN A 137 6.51 16.91 6.16
C ASN A 137 7.46 15.72 5.86
N PRO A 138 7.32 14.59 6.57
CA PRO A 138 8.19 13.44 6.34
C PRO A 138 8.04 12.93 4.90
N ASN A 139 9.17 12.61 4.25
CA ASN A 139 9.13 11.94 2.97
C ASN A 139 8.71 10.48 3.16
N LEU A 140 7.55 10.12 2.61
CA LEU A 140 6.95 8.79 2.72
C LEU A 140 7.16 7.96 1.45
N LYS A 141 8.09 8.32 0.55
CA LYS A 141 8.50 7.48 -0.59
C LYS A 141 9.40 6.34 -0.10
N THR A 142 8.80 5.39 0.61
CA THR A 142 9.50 4.31 1.32
C THR A 142 8.71 3.00 1.27
N PRO A 143 9.36 1.84 1.12
CA PRO A 143 8.69 0.53 1.19
C PRO A 143 8.21 0.20 2.61
N ASN A 144 8.68 0.92 3.64
CA ASN A 144 8.26 0.72 5.02
C ASN A 144 6.77 0.98 5.28
N ASN A 145 6.07 1.60 4.32
CA ASN A 145 4.64 1.82 4.35
C ASN A 145 3.82 0.53 4.17
N THR A 146 4.38 -0.45 3.46
CA THR A 146 3.69 -1.69 3.04
C THR A 146 4.48 -2.95 3.46
N THR A 147 5.22 -2.84 4.55
CA THR A 147 5.87 -3.95 5.23
C THR A 147 5.55 -3.85 6.72
N ASP A 148 6.07 -4.75 7.55
CA ASP A 148 6.02 -4.60 9.02
C ASP A 148 6.75 -3.34 9.53
N GLY A 149 7.33 -2.54 8.62
CA GLY A 149 8.11 -1.35 8.88
C GLY A 149 9.52 -1.67 9.37
N MET A 150 10.15 -0.70 10.03
CA MET A 150 11.51 -0.83 10.56
C MET A 150 11.47 -1.19 12.05
N LEU A 151 11.93 -2.40 12.38
CA LEU A 151 12.03 -2.87 13.76
C LEU A 151 13.43 -2.61 14.33
N GLN A 152 13.50 -2.25 15.62
CA GLN A 152 14.79 -2.24 16.33
C GLN A 152 15.33 -3.66 16.38
N LYS A 153 16.62 -3.82 16.06
CA LYS A 153 17.34 -5.07 16.32
C LYS A 153 17.53 -5.21 17.83
N ALA A 154 17.23 -6.41 18.34
CA ALA A 154 17.54 -6.80 19.71
C ALA A 154 19.05 -6.97 19.91
#